data_AF-A0ABF7QHA8-F1
#
_entry.id   AF-A0ABF7QHA8-F1
#
_cell.length_a   1.000
_cell.length_b   1.000
_cell.length_c   1.000
_cell.angle_alpha   90.00
_cell.angle_beta   90.00
_cell.angle_gamma   90.00
#
_symmetry.space_group_name_H-M   'P 1'
#
loop_
_entity.id
_entity.type
_entity.pdbx_description
1 polymer ?
#
loop_
_entity_poly.entity_id
_entity_poly.type
_entity_poly.pdbx_seq_one_letter_code
_entity_poly.pdbx_strand_id
1 'polypeptide(L)'
;MTRPLGWQTATKAKEYLMKTPMKSLTTVAFVLSLYSAPVYAESASATGQLTKIDTEAGKVTIKHGPIKALDMPDPMTMIYRVKDPAALKALKTGDNVKFDIDQDTSGYVVTRIEKK
;
A
#
# COMPACT_ATOMS: atom_id res chain seq x y z
N MET A 1 -12.37 -59.79 10.90
CA MET A 1 -11.35 -58.86 10.39
C MET A 1 -10.76 -59.47 9.12
N THR A 2 -11.22 -59.06 7.94
CA THR A 2 -10.88 -59.73 6.66
C THR A 2 -10.91 -58.71 5.51
N ARG A 3 -9.75 -58.50 4.87
CA ARG A 3 -9.54 -57.81 3.57
C ARG A 3 -9.34 -58.89 2.49
N PRO A 4 -9.64 -58.71 1.19
CA PRO A 4 -9.00 -57.77 0.24
C PRO A 4 -10.07 -56.85 -0.41
N LEU A 5 -9.92 -56.13 -1.53
CA LEU A 5 -8.87 -55.88 -2.55
C LEU A 5 -8.37 -54.39 -2.43
N GLY A 6 -7.62 -53.73 -3.32
CA GLY A 6 -6.99 -54.06 -4.62
C GLY A 6 -7.26 -52.96 -5.67
N TRP A 7 -6.52 -51.85 -5.58
CA TRP A 7 -6.29 -50.76 -6.56
C TRP A 7 -7.40 -50.28 -7.53
N GLN A 8 -7.97 -49.13 -7.15
CA GLN A 8 -8.32 -47.96 -7.98
C GLN A 8 -7.71 -47.95 -9.41
N THR A 9 -8.53 -48.07 -10.47
CA THR A 9 -9.19 -46.98 -11.23
C THR A 9 -8.29 -46.07 -12.07
N ALA A 10 -7.83 -46.58 -13.24
CA ALA A 10 -7.45 -45.75 -14.39
C ALA A 10 -7.61 -46.51 -15.72
N THR A 11 -7.77 -45.77 -16.83
CA THR A 11 -7.47 -46.21 -18.22
C THR A 11 -8.52 -47.05 -18.99
N LYS A 12 -9.73 -46.51 -19.17
CA LYS A 12 -10.52 -46.65 -20.43
C LYS A 12 -11.65 -45.60 -20.44
N ALA A 13 -11.40 -44.33 -20.77
CA ALA A 13 -11.07 -43.80 -22.09
C ALA A 13 -12.16 -44.03 -23.17
N LYS A 14 -12.57 -42.90 -23.77
CA LYS A 14 -12.80 -42.69 -25.22
C LYS A 14 -14.02 -43.28 -25.95
N GLU A 15 -15.16 -43.55 -25.30
CA GLU A 15 -16.36 -43.93 -26.07
C GLU A 15 -17.70 -43.58 -25.40
N TYR A 16 -18.11 -42.31 -25.49
CA TYR A 16 -19.53 -41.93 -25.67
C TYR A 16 -19.64 -40.49 -26.21
N LEU A 17 -19.17 -40.27 -27.44
CA LEU A 17 -19.49 -39.05 -28.19
C LEU A 17 -21.00 -39.03 -28.54
N MET A 18 -21.58 -37.83 -28.50
CA MET A 18 -22.74 -37.43 -29.32
C MET A 18 -24.05 -38.22 -29.12
N LYS A 19 -24.74 -38.03 -27.98
CA LYS A 19 -26.22 -38.12 -27.95
C LYS A 19 -26.90 -37.39 -26.78
N THR A 20 -27.02 -36.06 -26.89
CA THR A 20 -27.92 -35.26 -26.06
C THR A 20 -28.74 -34.30 -26.93
N PRO A 21 -30.07 -34.49 -27.05
CA PRO A 21 -30.93 -33.53 -27.73
C PRO A 21 -31.17 -32.30 -26.85
N MET A 22 -30.64 -31.18 -27.31
CA MET A 22 -30.97 -29.79 -26.98
C MET A 22 -32.38 -29.57 -26.36
N LYS A 23 -32.42 -29.10 -25.09
CA LYS A 23 -33.57 -28.43 -24.42
C LYS A 23 -33.21 -27.96 -22.99
N SER A 24 -32.65 -26.75 -22.86
CA SER A 24 -32.81 -25.92 -21.65
C SER A 24 -32.33 -24.49 -21.94
N LEU A 25 -33.28 -23.58 -22.16
CA LEU A 25 -33.03 -22.16 -22.31
C LEU A 25 -33.08 -21.53 -20.90
N THR A 26 -31.94 -21.12 -20.34
CA THR A 26 -31.90 -20.25 -19.16
C THR A 26 -30.64 -19.40 -19.15
N THR A 27 -30.78 -18.16 -19.61
CA THR A 27 -29.79 -17.09 -19.44
C THR A 27 -29.62 -16.78 -17.96
N VAL A 28 -28.41 -16.87 -17.43
CA VAL A 28 -28.01 -16.18 -16.20
C VAL A 28 -26.84 -15.26 -16.54
N ALA A 29 -26.94 -14.01 -16.10
CA ALA A 29 -26.14 -12.92 -16.61
C ALA A 29 -24.72 -12.86 -16.05
N PHE A 30 -23.93 -12.09 -16.79
CA PHE A 30 -22.66 -11.45 -16.45
C PHE A 30 -22.64 -10.81 -15.04
N VAL A 31 -21.43 -10.48 -14.56
CA VAL A 31 -21.09 -9.70 -13.34
C VAL A 31 -21.01 -10.47 -12.01
N LEU A 32 -19.77 -10.69 -11.55
CA LEU A 32 -19.38 -10.16 -10.23
C LEU A 32 -17.97 -9.56 -10.28
N SER A 33 -17.94 -8.23 -10.18
CA SER A 33 -16.79 -7.34 -10.25
C SER A 33 -15.51 -7.82 -9.57
N LEU A 34 -14.39 -7.59 -10.26
CA LEU A 34 -13.12 -7.26 -9.61
C LEU A 34 -13.30 -5.98 -8.78
N TYR A 35 -13.51 -6.13 -7.46
CA TYR A 35 -13.41 -5.03 -6.52
C TYR A 35 -11.94 -4.66 -6.30
N SER A 36 -11.36 -3.97 -7.29
CA SER A 36 -10.17 -3.15 -7.06
C SER A 36 -10.59 -1.96 -6.18
N ALA A 37 -10.48 -2.13 -4.86
CA ALA A 37 -10.57 -1.01 -3.95
C ALA A 37 -9.47 0.01 -4.30
N PRO A 38 -9.77 1.32 -4.37
CA PRO A 38 -8.71 2.31 -4.45
C PRO A 38 -7.90 2.20 -3.15
N VAL A 39 -6.64 1.80 -3.28
CA VAL A 39 -5.65 2.02 -2.21
C VAL A 39 -5.48 3.52 -2.13
N TYR A 40 -6.18 4.14 -1.18
CA TYR A 40 -5.92 5.51 -0.81
C TYR A 40 -4.49 5.56 -0.28
N ALA A 41 -3.61 6.27 -1.00
CA ALA A 41 -2.34 6.68 -0.45
C ALA A 41 -2.67 7.58 0.75
N GLU A 42 -2.40 7.08 1.96
CA GLU A 42 -2.76 7.77 3.20
C GLU A 42 -1.72 8.84 3.50
N SER A 43 -1.77 9.93 2.71
CA SER A 43 -0.86 11.06 2.83
C SER A 43 -1.21 11.87 4.08
N ALA A 44 -0.36 11.76 5.10
CA ALA A 44 -0.50 12.37 6.40
C ALA A 44 0.15 13.76 6.47
N SER A 45 -0.66 14.82 6.54
CA SER A 45 -0.20 16.19 6.85
C SER A 45 0.32 16.30 8.29
N ALA A 46 1.56 16.75 8.46
CA ALA A 46 2.22 17.01 9.73
C ALA A 46 2.81 18.42 9.80
N THR A 47 3.15 18.89 11.01
CA THR A 47 3.90 20.14 11.22
C THR A 47 5.03 19.93 12.22
N GLY A 48 6.17 20.59 12.01
CA GLY A 48 7.33 20.48 12.89
C GLY A 48 8.41 21.53 12.61
N GLN A 49 9.50 21.46 13.36
CA GLN A 49 10.70 22.25 13.14
C GLN A 49 11.80 21.41 12.52
N LEU A 50 12.46 21.93 11.49
CA LEU A 50 13.67 21.33 10.94
C LEU A 50 14.81 21.46 11.95
N THR A 51 15.35 20.34 12.43
CA THR A 51 16.51 20.33 13.34
C THR A 51 17.80 19.96 12.63
N LYS A 52 17.72 19.25 11.49
CA LYS A 52 18.85 18.98 10.60
C LYS A 52 18.35 18.72 9.18
N ILE A 53 19.10 19.19 8.18
CA ILE A 53 18.84 18.93 6.76
C ILE A 53 20.06 18.20 6.18
N ASP A 54 19.81 17.10 5.47
CA ASP A 54 20.83 16.30 4.80
C ASP A 54 20.41 16.13 3.33
N THR A 55 20.80 17.11 2.50
CA THR A 55 20.43 17.13 1.07
C THR A 55 21.16 16.08 0.25
N GLU A 56 22.30 15.58 0.73
CA GLU A 56 23.08 14.54 0.07
C GLU A 56 22.45 13.16 0.26
N ALA A 57 21.99 12.84 1.48
CA ALA A 57 21.28 11.59 1.76
C ALA A 57 19.77 11.64 1.43
N GLY A 58 19.22 12.81 1.08
CA GLY A 58 17.78 13.02 0.87
C GLY A 58 16.96 12.82 2.14
N LYS A 59 17.48 13.29 3.28
CA LYS A 59 16.87 13.09 4.61
C LYS A 59 16.76 14.41 5.38
N VAL A 60 15.75 14.51 6.23
CA VAL A 60 15.58 15.62 7.17
C VAL A 60 15.27 15.09 8.55
N THR A 61 15.88 15.70 9.56
CA THR A 61 15.48 15.50 10.95
C THR A 61 14.46 16.59 11.29
N ILE A 62 13.23 16.19 11.55
CA ILE A 62 12.15 17.10 11.92
C ILE A 62 11.70 16.76 13.34
N LYS A 63 11.73 17.77 14.22
CA LYS A 63 11.02 17.71 15.49
C LYS A 63 9.55 18.03 15.21
N HIS A 64 8.74 16.99 15.05
CA HIS A 64 7.32 17.15 14.78
C HIS A 64 6.59 17.55 16.06
N GLY A 65 5.46 18.26 15.88
CA GLY A 65 4.47 18.42 16.93
C GLY A 65 3.57 17.18 17.06
N PRO A 66 2.41 17.29 17.72
CA PRO A 66 1.38 16.25 17.67
C PRO A 66 0.92 16.00 16.22
N ILE A 67 1.13 14.79 15.71
CA ILE A 67 0.66 14.34 14.39
C ILE A 67 -0.58 13.45 14.59
N LYS A 68 -1.77 14.06 14.52
CA LYS A 68 -3.04 13.32 14.59
C LYS A 68 -3.20 12.29 13.47
N ALA A 69 -2.63 12.57 12.30
CA ALA A 69 -2.73 11.70 11.12
C ALA A 69 -1.88 10.42 11.19
N LEU A 70 -0.98 10.29 12.17
CA LEU A 70 -0.16 9.09 12.40
C LEU A 70 -0.31 8.54 13.84
N ASP A 71 -1.35 8.98 14.54
CA ASP A 71 -1.59 8.69 15.98
C ASP A 71 -0.36 8.95 16.87
N MET A 72 0.43 9.99 16.56
CA MET A 72 1.60 10.41 17.35
C MET A 72 1.24 11.67 18.17
N PRO A 73 0.72 11.54 19.40
CA PRO A 73 0.33 12.69 20.22
C PRO A 73 1.53 13.50 20.73
N ASP A 74 2.68 12.86 20.94
CA ASP A 74 3.86 13.48 21.55
C ASP A 74 4.81 14.13 20.52
N PRO A 75 5.40 15.30 20.86
CA PRO A 75 6.35 15.98 19.98
C PRO A 75 7.72 15.28 19.98
N MET A 76 7.93 14.40 19.01
CA MET A 76 9.18 13.63 18.85
C MET A 76 10.05 14.15 17.70
N THR A 77 11.32 13.73 17.70
CA THR A 77 12.28 14.08 16.65
C THR A 77 12.58 12.83 15.83
N MET A 78 12.11 12.82 14.58
CA MET A 78 12.30 11.69 13.66
C MET A 78 13.05 12.11 12.40
N ILE A 79 13.70 11.14 11.76
CA ILE A 79 14.38 11.30 10.48
C ILE A 79 13.42 10.84 9.39
N TYR A 80 12.97 11.77 8.56
CA TYR A 80 12.14 11.49 7.41
C TYR A 80 12.97 11.50 6.13
N ARG A 81 12.65 10.61 5.19
CA ARG A 81 13.19 10.65 3.84
C ARG A 81 12.39 11.64 3.01
N VAL A 82 13.01 12.35 2.07
CA VAL A 82 12.32 13.36 1.25
C VAL A 82 12.35 12.94 -0.20
N LYS A 83 11.18 12.96 -0.86
CA LYS A 83 11.02 12.55 -2.27
C LYS A 83 11.69 13.53 -3.23
N ASP A 84 11.64 14.82 -2.92
CA ASP A 84 12.34 15.88 -3.63
C ASP A 84 13.34 16.61 -2.70
N PRO A 85 14.66 16.40 -2.85
CA PRO A 85 15.66 17.11 -2.07
C PRO A 85 15.87 18.57 -2.54
N ALA A 86 15.28 19.01 -3.67
CA ALA A 86 15.38 20.40 -4.10
C ALA A 86 14.52 21.33 -3.22
N ALA A 87 13.33 20.88 -2.77
CA ALA A 87 12.48 21.58 -1.81
C ALA A 87 13.21 21.93 -0.50
N LEU A 88 14.20 21.12 -0.11
CA LEU A 88 15.01 21.35 1.08
C LEU A 88 15.96 22.55 0.96
N LYS A 89 16.35 22.95 -0.26
CA LYS A 89 17.24 24.08 -0.49
C LYS A 89 16.59 25.44 -0.17
N ALA A 90 15.26 25.51 -0.20
CA ALA A 90 14.50 26.68 0.20
C ALA A 90 14.33 26.78 1.74
N LEU A 91 14.69 25.72 2.46
CA LEU A 91 14.46 25.56 3.90
C LEU A 91 15.79 25.58 4.66
N LYS A 92 15.72 25.77 5.97
CA LYS A 92 16.89 25.87 6.84
C LYS A 92 16.60 25.29 8.22
N THR A 93 17.65 24.86 8.91
CA THR A 93 17.55 24.45 10.31
C THR A 93 16.94 25.57 11.15
N GLY A 94 15.98 25.23 12.00
CA GLY A 94 15.18 26.14 12.82
C GLY A 94 13.87 26.61 12.18
N ASP A 95 13.64 26.41 10.87
CA ASP A 95 12.38 26.82 10.25
C ASP A 95 11.21 25.89 10.64
N ASN A 96 10.05 26.49 10.93
CA ASN A 96 8.78 25.77 11.06
C ASN A 96 8.30 25.36 9.66
N VAL A 97 7.91 24.10 9.51
CA VAL A 97 7.43 23.53 8.24
C VAL A 97 6.13 22.77 8.44
N LYS A 98 5.28 22.83 7.41
CA LYS A 98 4.23 21.84 7.16
C LYS A 98 4.77 20.86 6.13
N PHE A 99 4.51 19.57 6.33
CA PHE A 99 4.98 18.52 5.43
C PHE A 99 3.94 17.42 5.32
N ASP A 100 3.78 16.86 4.12
CA ASP A 100 2.94 15.69 3.88
C ASP A 100 3.84 14.46 3.77
N ILE A 101 3.50 13.46 4.57
CA ILE A 101 4.19 12.19 4.71
C ILE A 101 3.35 11.14 3.98
N ASP A 102 3.96 10.38 3.09
CA ASP A 102 3.34 9.20 2.50
C ASP A 102 3.99 7.95 3.11
N GLN A 103 3.18 6.97 3.48
CA GLN A 103 3.66 5.72 4.05
C GLN A 103 3.91 4.70 2.93
N ASP A 104 5.18 4.52 2.57
CA ASP A 104 5.62 3.48 1.65
C ASP A 104 5.86 2.15 2.40
N THR A 105 5.97 1.04 1.65
CA THR A 105 6.39 -0.27 2.18
C THR A 105 7.72 -0.19 2.95
N SER A 106 8.59 0.77 2.61
CA SER A 106 9.90 0.99 3.25
C SER A 106 9.89 2.03 4.38
N GLY A 107 8.73 2.61 4.74
CA GLY A 107 8.57 3.62 5.78
C GLY A 107 8.12 5.00 5.29
N TYR A 108 8.35 6.03 6.10
CA TYR A 108 7.81 7.37 5.90
C TYR A 108 8.62 8.23 4.91
N VAL A 109 7.95 8.70 3.84
CA VAL A 109 8.54 9.54 2.79
C VAL A 109 7.78 10.86 2.67
N VAL A 110 8.47 11.97 2.89
CA VAL A 110 7.93 13.32 2.69
C VAL A 110 7.78 13.58 1.19
N THR A 111 6.53 13.69 0.74
CA THR A 111 6.19 13.98 -0.66
C THR A 111 6.06 15.47 -0.92
N ARG A 112 5.74 16.26 0.11
CA ARG A 112 5.62 17.71 0.05
C ARG A 112 6.15 18.33 1.34
N ILE A 113 6.88 19.44 1.24
CA ILE A 113 7.36 20.21 2.38
C ILE A 113 7.33 21.70 2.04
N GLU A 114 6.76 22.50 2.92
CA GLU A 114 6.59 23.93 2.76
C GLU A 114 6.80 24.66 4.09
N LYS A 115 7.36 25.87 4.03
CA LYS A 115 7.55 26.70 5.22
C LYS A 115 6.20 27.21 5.72
N LYS A 116 6.01 27.18 7.03
CA LYS A 116 4.84 27.73 7.73
C LYS A 116 5.08 29.17 8.21
#